data_AF-A0A9X8YLP2-F1
#
_entry.id   AF-A0A9X8YLP2-F1
#
_cell.length_a   1.000
_cell.length_b   1.000
_cell.length_c   1.000
_cell.angle_alpha   90.00
_cell.angle_beta   90.00
_cell.angle_gamma   90.00
#
_symmetry.space_group_name_H-M   'P 1'
#
loop_
_entity.id
_entity.type
_entity.pdbx_description
1 polymer ?
#
loop_
_entity_poly.entity_id
_entity_poly.type
_entity_poly.pdbx_seq_one_letter_code
_entity_poly.pdbx_strand_id
1 'polypeptide(L)' 'QHPGQSWGANLPDNITPEFVRQEVAAGRAIIPANINHPEAEPMIIGRNFLVKVNANIGNSAVTSSIEEEVEKLV' A
#
# COMPACT_ATOMS: atom_id res chain seq x y z
N GLN A 1 -19.39 -17.36 -7.20
CA GLN A 1 -18.75 -16.08 -6.83
C GLN A 1 -19.28 -14.99 -7.76
N HIS A 2 -19.48 -13.76 -7.26
CA HIS A 2 -19.96 -12.64 -8.09
C HIS A 2 -18.78 -12.05 -8.89
N PRO A 3 -18.90 -11.80 -10.21
CA PRO A 3 -17.77 -11.41 -11.06
C PRO A 3 -17.18 -10.00 -10.80
N GLY A 4 -17.65 -9.30 -9.77
CA GLY A 4 -17.26 -7.92 -9.47
C GLY A 4 -17.69 -6.90 -10.54
N GLN A 5 -17.61 -5.62 -10.21
CA GLN A 5 -17.81 -4.51 -11.16
C GLN A 5 -16.79 -3.42 -10.84
N SER A 6 -15.95 -3.07 -11.81
CA SER A 6 -14.80 -2.18 -11.63
C SER A 6 -15.11 -0.69 -11.79
N TRP A 7 -16.34 -0.36 -12.21
CA TRP A 7 -16.82 1.03 -12.41
C TRP A 7 -15.90 1.89 -13.30
N GLY A 8 -15.37 1.29 -14.37
CA GLY A 8 -14.46 1.96 -15.32
C GLY A 8 -12.99 1.97 -14.89
N ALA A 9 -12.60 1.21 -13.86
CA ALA A 9 -11.19 0.99 -13.56
C ALA A 9 -10.55 0.10 -14.64
N ASN A 10 -9.28 0.39 -14.95
CA ASN A 10 -8.49 -0.39 -15.88
C ASN A 10 -7.69 -1.44 -15.08
N LEU A 11 -8.22 -2.64 -14.96
CA LEU A 11 -7.60 -3.75 -14.24
C LEU A 11 -7.04 -4.75 -15.27
N PRO A 12 -5.74 -4.66 -15.63
CA PRO A 12 -5.16 -5.61 -16.57
C PRO A 12 -4.93 -6.97 -15.89
N ASP A 13 -5.01 -8.04 -16.68
CA ASP A 13 -4.79 -9.41 -16.19
C ASP A 13 -3.36 -9.63 -15.66
N ASN A 14 -2.40 -8.85 -16.18
CA ASN A 14 -1.01 -8.88 -15.74
C ASN A 14 -0.48 -7.47 -15.51
N ILE A 15 0.13 -7.24 -14.35
CA ILE A 15 0.76 -5.97 -13.99
C ILE A 15 2.20 -5.98 -14.50
N THR A 16 2.53 -5.08 -15.43
CA THR A 16 3.89 -4.91 -15.94
C THR A 16 4.59 -3.70 -15.29
N PRO A 17 5.93 -3.65 -15.27
CA PRO A 17 6.65 -2.46 -14.79
C PRO A 17 6.30 -1.18 -15.56
N GLU A 18 6.03 -1.30 -16.87
CA GLU A 18 5.62 -0.15 -17.69
C GLU A 18 4.22 0.34 -17.31
N PHE A 19 3.28 -0.57 -17.03
CA PHE A 19 1.96 -0.19 -16.52
C PHE A 19 2.08 0.55 -15.17
N VAL A 20 2.90 0.04 -14.25
CA VAL A 20 3.21 0.71 -12.98
C VAL A 20 3.75 2.12 -13.21
N ARG A 21 4.75 2.27 -14.10
CA ARG A 21 5.34 3.57 -14.45
C ARG A 21 4.28 4.54 -14.99
N GLN A 22 3.39 4.08 -15.87
CA GLN A 22 2.33 4.90 -16.45
C GLN A 22 1.31 5.38 -15.42
N GLU A 23 0.87 4.50 -14.51
CA GLU A 23 -0.08 4.85 -13.45
C GLU A 23 0.51 5.87 -12.46
N VAL A 24 1.79 5.71 -12.10
CA VAL A 24 2.52 6.67 -11.26
C VAL A 24 2.71 8.01 -11.97
N ALA A 25 3.16 8.00 -13.23
CA ALA A 25 3.37 9.22 -14.01
C ALA A 25 2.06 10.00 -14.24
N ALA A 26 0.93 9.30 -14.34
CA ALA A 26 -0.38 9.92 -14.48
C ALA A 26 -1.01 10.37 -13.14
N GLY A 27 -0.33 10.16 -12.01
CA GLY A 27 -0.85 10.50 -10.68
C GLY A 27 -2.02 9.65 -10.21
N ARG A 28 -2.26 8.48 -10.83
CA ARG A 28 -3.34 7.54 -10.45
C ARG A 28 -2.90 6.50 -9.43
N ALA A 29 -1.59 6.38 -9.21
CA ALA A 29 -1.00 5.49 -8.21
C ALA A 29 0.26 6.12 -7.61
N ILE A 30 0.63 5.65 -6.41
CA ILE A 30 1.83 6.08 -5.69
C ILE A 30 2.61 4.89 -5.14
N ILE A 31 3.91 5.08 -4.94
CA ILE A 31 4.81 4.14 -4.27
C ILE A 31 5.41 4.88 -3.06
N PRO A 32 4.99 4.60 -1.81
CA PRO A 32 5.60 5.18 -0.63
C PRO A 32 6.98 4.55 -0.40
N ALA A 33 8.03 5.19 -0.91
CA ALA A 33 9.41 4.71 -0.82
C ALA A 33 10.34 5.86 -0.41
N ASN A 34 10.33 6.19 0.89
CA ASN A 34 11.26 7.19 1.42
C ASN A 34 12.70 6.66 1.29
N ILE A 35 13.61 7.50 0.77
CA ILE A 35 15.04 7.19 0.60
C ILE A 35 15.74 6.81 1.91
N ASN A 36 15.19 7.22 3.06
CA ASN A 36 15.72 6.91 4.39
C ASN A 36 15.09 5.68 5.05
N HIS A 37 14.20 4.95 4.36
CA HIS A 37 13.56 3.72 4.84
C HIS A 37 13.99 2.53 3.94
N PRO A 38 15.27 2.11 3.99
CA PRO A 38 15.82 1.08 3.11
C PRO A 38 15.28 -0.34 3.39
N GLU A 39 14.76 -0.60 4.58
CA GLU A 39 14.15 -1.86 4.99
C GLU A 39 12.72 -2.05 4.45
N ALA A 40 12.14 -1.02 3.83
CA ALA A 40 10.81 -1.09 3.26
C ALA A 40 10.72 -2.11 2.13
N GLU A 41 9.74 -3.01 2.20
CA GLU A 41 9.31 -3.80 1.06
C GLU A 41 8.40 -2.93 0.16
N PRO A 42 8.80 -2.57 -1.06
CA PRO A 42 8.04 -1.62 -1.87
C PRO A 42 6.67 -2.15 -2.26
N MET A 43 5.66 -1.28 -2.14
CA MET A 43 4.29 -1.56 -2.54
C MET A 43 3.67 -0.38 -3.28
N ILE A 44 2.63 -0.65 -4.07
CA ILE A 44 1.89 0.37 -4.84
C ILE A 44 0.47 0.53 -4.31
N ILE A 45 0.00 1.78 -4.24
CA ILE A 45 -1.36 2.15 -3.86
C ILE A 45 -1.98 2.88 -5.04
N GLY A 46 -3.10 2.37 -5.56
CA GLY A 46 -3.83 2.99 -6.66
C GLY A 46 -5.08 2.20 -7.04
N ARG A 47 -5.99 2.84 -7.76
CA ARG A 47 -7.32 2.27 -8.10
C ARG A 47 -7.23 1.00 -8.96
N ASN A 48 -6.19 0.90 -9.79
CA ASN A 48 -6.00 -0.18 -10.75
C ASN A 48 -5.13 -1.34 -10.20
N PHE A 49 -4.95 -1.39 -8.88
CA PHE A 49 -4.18 -2.42 -8.18
C PHE A 49 -5.03 -3.07 -7.09
N LEU A 50 -4.50 -4.12 -6.45
CA LEU A 50 -5.14 -4.70 -5.27
C LEU A 50 -5.33 -3.63 -4.19
N VAL A 51 -6.53 -3.59 -3.62
CA VAL A 51 -6.85 -2.73 -2.47
C VAL A 51 -5.87 -3.02 -1.34
N LYS A 52 -5.29 -1.97 -0.78
CA LYS A 52 -4.39 -2.04 0.38
C LYS A 52 -5.15 -1.58 1.62
N VAL A 53 -4.80 -2.16 2.76
CA VAL A 53 -5.35 -1.79 4.07
C VAL A 53 -4.22 -1.26 4.95
N ASN A 54 -4.55 -0.37 5.88
CA ASN A 54 -3.60 0.24 6.81
C ASN A 54 -4.02 -0.08 8.25
N ALA A 55 -3.05 -0.40 9.10
CA ALA A 55 -3.24 -0.54 10.54
C ALA A 55 -2.53 0.63 11.24
N ASN A 56 -3.23 1.30 12.15
CA ASN A 56 -2.64 2.34 12.99
C ASN A 56 -2.11 1.71 14.27
N ILE A 57 -0.86 2.00 14.61
CA ILE A 57 -0.21 1.61 15.87
C ILE A 57 0.24 2.87 16.62
N GLY A 58 0.55 2.74 17.90
CA GLY A 58 0.94 3.86 18.75
C GLY A 58 0.57 3.64 20.22
N ASN A 59 1.40 4.22 21.09
CA ASN A 59 1.16 4.19 22.53
C ASN A 59 0.10 5.21 22.95
N SER A 60 -0.41 5.04 24.18
CA SER A 60 -1.22 6.06 24.83
C SER A 60 -0.43 6.65 26.01
N ALA A 61 -0.79 7.85 26.46
CA ALA A 61 -0.19 8.45 27.66
C ALA A 61 -0.37 7.59 28.95
N VAL A 62 -1.20 6.55 28.89
CA VAL A 62 -1.60 5.71 30.03
C VAL A 62 -0.96 4.31 29.95
N THR A 63 -0.49 3.89 28.77
CA THR A 63 0.12 2.57 28.53
C THR A 63 1.22 2.71 27.48
N SER A 64 2.48 2.52 27.88
CA SER A 64 3.62 2.52 26.96
C SER A 64 4.67 1.49 27.37
N SER A 65 4.91 0.49 26.53
CA SER A 65 6.19 -0.21 26.43
C SER A 65 6.63 -0.20 24.96
N ILE A 66 7.94 -0.12 24.72
CA ILE A 66 8.49 -0.08 23.35
C ILE A 66 8.29 -1.46 22.70
N GLU A 67 8.42 -2.51 23.50
CA GLU A 67 8.31 -3.91 23.10
C GLU A 67 6.91 -4.24 22.59
N GLU A 68 5.84 -3.77 23.26
CA GLU A 68 4.45 -3.99 22.81
C GLU A 68 4.15 -3.30 21.46
N GLU A 69 4.72 -2.13 21.20
CA GLU A 69 4.53 -1.44 19.91
C GLU A 69 5.26 -2.14 18.77
N VAL A 70 6.42 -2.74 19.04
CA VAL A 70 7.17 -3.55 18.06
C VAL A 70 6.42 -4.85 17.75
N GLU A 71 5.82 -5.50 18.74
CA GLU A 71 5.08 -6.74 18.51
C GLU A 71 3.84 -6.53 17.62
N LYS A 72 3.20 -5.35 17.66
CA LYS A 72 2.08 -5.00 16.76
C LYS A 72 2.49 -4.88 15.28
N LEU A 73 3.79 -4.78 14.99
CA LEU A 73 4.31 -4.66 13.62
C LEU A 73 4.61 -6.02 12.96
N VAL A 74 4.66 -7.10 13.74
CA VAL A 74 5.00 -8.47 13.28
C VAL A 74 3.73 -9.24 12.94
#